data_AF-A0A4V3RPT5-F1
#
_entry.id   AF-A0A4V3RPT5-F1
#
_cell.length_a   1.000
_cell.length_b   1.000
_cell.length_c   1.000
_cell.angle_alpha   90.00
_cell.angle_beta   90.00
_cell.angle_gamma   90.00
#
_symmetry.space_group_name_H-M   'P 1'
#
loop_
_entity.id
_entity.type
_entity.pdbx_description
1 polymer ?
#
loop_
_entity_poly.entity_id
_entity_poly.type
_entity_poly.pdbx_seq_one_letter_code
_entity_poly.pdbx_strand_id
1 'polypeptide(L)' 'MKKGFLEKNSAQSDEKTTLFRVLSRREDLFLRVDNSLLPKLDDDAKLKKMLDTLLRKRSKANRREIINITQHNYRIFL' A
#
# COMPACT_ATOMS: atom_id res chain seq x y z
N MET A 1 -7.14 -10.42 -7.80
CA MET A 1 -5.76 -10.80 -7.47
C MET A 1 -5.50 -10.45 -6.01
N LYS A 2 -5.13 -11.46 -5.22
CA LYS A 2 -4.73 -11.32 -3.81
C LYS A 2 -3.21 -11.53 -3.76
N LYS A 3 -2.45 -10.52 -3.35
CA LYS A 3 -1.00 -10.62 -3.14
C LYS A 3 -0.76 -10.49 -1.63
N GLY A 4 -0.47 -11.61 -0.97
CA GLY A 4 -0.27 -11.65 0.48
C GLY A 4 -1.46 -11.06 1.25
N PHE A 5 -1.20 -9.99 1.99
CA PHE A 5 -2.20 -9.25 2.80
C PHE A 5 -2.88 -8.09 2.05
N LEU A 6 -2.66 -7.96 0.74
CA LEU A 6 -3.29 -6.95 -0.10
C LEU A 6 -4.47 -7.51 -0.90
N GLU A 7 -5.59 -6.82 -0.82
CA GLU A 7 -6.77 -7.07 -1.63
C GLU A 7 -6.95 -5.95 -2.65
N LYS A 8 -6.92 -6.27 -3.95
CA LYS A 8 -7.09 -5.26 -5.00
C LYS A 8 -8.49 -4.65 -4.93
N ASN A 9 -8.56 -3.33 -4.73
CA ASN A 9 -9.81 -2.59 -4.81
C ASN A 9 -9.94 -2.01 -6.24
N SER A 10 -10.59 -2.78 -7.10
CA SER A 10 -10.77 -2.46 -8.52
C SER A 10 -11.75 -1.31 -8.78
N ALA A 11 -12.53 -0.87 -7.79
CA ALA A 11 -13.51 0.20 -7.96
C ALA A 11 -12.89 1.62 -7.93
N GLN A 12 -11.65 1.78 -7.44
CA GLN A 12 -10.94 3.06 -7.37
C GLN A 12 -9.52 3.00 -7.95
N SER A 13 -9.26 2.04 -8.84
CA SER A 13 -7.99 1.95 -9.55
C SER A 13 -8.05 2.80 -10.83
N ASP A 14 -7.05 3.66 -10.99
CA ASP A 14 -6.85 4.55 -12.14
C ASP A 14 -5.91 3.90 -13.17
N GLU A 15 -5.81 4.42 -14.39
CA GLU A 15 -4.94 3.84 -15.44
C GLU A 15 -3.46 3.77 -15.03
N LYS A 16 -3.04 4.68 -14.13
CA LYS A 16 -1.65 4.78 -13.65
C LYS A 16 -1.42 4.15 -12.28
N THR A 17 -2.47 3.98 -11.48
CA THR A 17 -2.34 3.55 -10.09
C THR A 17 -3.37 2.51 -9.70
N THR A 18 -2.95 1.48 -8.97
CA THR A 18 -3.85 0.48 -8.40
C THR A 18 -4.06 0.73 -6.93
N LEU A 19 -5.32 0.70 -6.48
CA LEU A 19 -5.65 0.77 -5.06
C LEU A 19 -5.75 -0.64 -4.47
N PHE A 20 -5.08 -0.87 -3.35
CA PHE A 20 -5.14 -2.10 -2.57
C PHE A 20 -5.67 -1.81 -1.17
N ARG A 21 -6.54 -2.65 -0.64
CA ARG A 21 -6.92 -2.67 0.76
C ARG A 21 -5.93 -3.54 1.53
N VAL A 22 -5.46 -3.07 2.67
CA VAL A 22 -4.57 -3.82 3.57
C VAL A 22 -5.43 -4.63 4.53
N LEU A 23 -5.45 -5.96 4.36
CA LEU A 23 -6.31 -6.86 5.14
C LEU A 23 -5.80 -7.13 6.57
N SER A 24 -4.55 -6.77 6.87
CA SER A 24 -3.90 -7.13 8.15
C SER A 24 -4.29 -6.23 9.34
N ARG A 25 -5.15 -5.22 9.16
CA ARG A 25 -5.43 -4.19 10.18
C ARG A 25 -6.94 -3.94 10.33
N ARG A 26 -7.37 -3.55 11.54
CA ARG A 26 -8.76 -3.17 11.87
C ARG A 26 -9.17 -1.81 11.30
N GLU A 27 -8.21 -1.00 10.85
CA GLU A 27 -8.42 0.34 10.29
C GLU A 27 -8.57 0.26 8.76
N ASP A 28 -9.40 1.13 8.16
CA ASP A 28 -9.62 1.18 6.71
C ASP A 28 -8.40 1.79 6.00
N LEU A 29 -7.37 0.96 5.85
CA LEU A 29 -6.11 1.30 5.22
C LEU A 29 -6.09 0.86 3.75
N PHE A 30 -5.79 1.83 2.89
CA PHE A 30 -5.64 1.63 1.45
C PHE A 30 -4.25 2.05 0.99
N LEU A 31 -3.64 1.26 0.11
CA LEU A 31 -2.40 1.57 -0.57
C LEU A 31 -2.73 1.92 -2.02
N ARG A 32 -2.43 3.13 -2.43
CA ARG A 32 -2.41 3.49 -3.84
C ARG A 32 -1.00 3.30 -4.37
N VAL A 33 -0.83 2.41 -5.34
CA VAL A 33 0.49 2.04 -5.85
C VAL A 33 0.58 2.30 -7.34
N ASP A 34 1.69 2.89 -7.79
CA ASP A 34 1.97 3.03 -9.22
C ASP A 34 2.02 1.64 -9.89
N ASN A 35 1.39 1.51 -11.05
CA ASN A 35 1.32 0.25 -11.78
C ASN A 35 2.71 -0.29 -12.15
N SER A 36 3.68 0.61 -12.35
CA SER A 36 5.10 0.27 -12.59
C SER A 36 5.80 -0.43 -11.42
N LEU A 37 5.26 -0.35 -10.20
CA LEU A 37 5.79 -0.97 -8.99
C LEU A 37 5.11 -2.30 -8.66
N LEU A 38 3.95 -2.60 -9.25
CA LEU A 38 3.23 -3.87 -9.04
C LEU A 38 4.08 -5.15 -9.17
N PRO A 39 5.00 -5.28 -10.15
CA PRO A 39 5.87 -6.45 -10.23
C PRO A 39 6.98 -6.45 -9.15
N LYS A 40 7.31 -5.29 -8.58
CA LYS A 40 8.33 -5.17 -7.51
C LYS A 40 7.75 -5.39 -6.11
N LEU A 41 6.42 -5.31 -5.98
CA LEU A 41 5.68 -5.55 -4.73
C LEU A 41 5.52 -7.04 -4.38
N ASP A 42 6.07 -7.97 -5.17
CA ASP A 42 5.98 -9.42 -4.89
C ASP A 42 6.69 -9.84 -3.59
N ASP A 43 7.57 -9.00 -3.04
CA ASP A 43 8.28 -9.28 -1.78
C ASP A 43 7.45 -8.84 -0.56
N ASP A 44 6.59 -9.75 -0.09
CA ASP A 44 5.66 -9.56 1.04
C ASP A 44 6.38 -9.05 2.32
N ALA A 45 7.63 -9.44 2.56
CA ALA A 45 8.37 -9.06 3.76
C ALA A 45 8.83 -7.59 3.75
N LYS A 46 9.39 -7.13 2.63
CA LYS A 46 9.82 -5.73 2.46
C LYS A 46 8.63 -4.79 2.46
N LEU A 47 7.59 -5.16 1.73
CA LEU A 47 6.34 -4.40 1.67
C LEU A 47 5.73 -4.24 3.06
N LYS A 48 5.68 -5.32 3.85
CA LYS A 48 5.21 -5.29 5.25
C LYS A 48 6.04 -4.34 6.12
N LYS A 49 7.38 -4.40 6.01
CA LYS A 49 8.27 -3.50 6.77
C LYS A 49 8.08 -2.03 6.39
N MET A 50 7.93 -1.73 5.10
CA MET A 50 7.65 -0.39 4.60
C MET A 50 6.33 0.14 5.14
N LEU A 51 5.26 -0.68 5.07
CA LEU A 51 3.96 -0.35 5.63
C LEU A 51 4.04 -0.07 7.13
N ASP A 52 4.66 -0.94 7.91
CA ASP A 52 4.83 -0.72 9.35
C ASP A 52 5.59 0.58 9.65
N THR A 53 6.59 0.93 8.83
CA THR A 53 7.36 2.18 8.97
C THR A 53 6.50 3.41 8.66
N LEU A 54 5.75 3.38 7.56
CA LEU A 54 4.86 4.47 7.15
C LEU A 54 3.73 4.69 8.16
N LEU A 55 3.18 3.61 8.68
CA LEU A 55 2.10 3.63 9.68
C LEU A 55 2.58 4.07 11.05
N ARG A 56 3.79 3.67 11.49
CA ARG A 56 4.38 4.15 12.75
C ARG A 56 4.55 5.67 12.78
N LYS A 57 4.75 6.29 11.62
CA LYS A 57 4.85 7.76 11.50
C LYS A 57 3.49 8.46 11.47
N ARG A 58 2.37 7.74 11.37
CA ARG A 58 1.04 8.33 11.27
C ARG A 58 0.22 8.09 12.54
N SER A 59 -0.49 9.14 12.96
CA SER A 59 -1.24 9.17 14.22
C SER A 59 -2.56 8.42 14.09
N LYS A 60 -2.98 7.71 15.16
CA LYS A 60 -4.20 6.87 15.29
C LYS A 60 -5.54 7.59 15.05
N ALA A 61 -5.52 8.86 14.65
CA ALA A 61 -6.71 9.71 14.54
C ALA A 61 -7.50 9.52 13.24
N ASN A 62 -6.91 8.90 12.20
CA ASN A 62 -7.56 8.78 10.90
C ASN A 62 -8.27 7.43 10.72
N ARG A 63 -9.61 7.47 10.69
CA ARG A 63 -10.48 6.29 10.47
C ARG A 63 -10.30 5.64 9.09
N ARG A 64 -9.88 6.41 8.09
CA ARG A 64 -9.62 5.94 6.72
C ARG A 64 -8.33 6.57 6.24
N GLU A 65 -7.39 5.75 5.82
CA GLU A 65 -6.07 6.22 5.44
C GLU A 65 -5.65 5.68 4.08
N ILE A 66 -5.22 6.59 3.20
CA ILE A 66 -4.64 6.24 1.90
C ILE A 66 -3.15 6.54 1.95
N ILE A 67 -2.33 5.53 1.69
CA ILE A 67 -0.88 5.65 1.56
C ILE A 67 -0.54 5.57 0.07
N ASN A 68 0.14 6.60 -0.44
CA ASN A 68 0.60 6.63 -1.82
C ASN A 68 2.02 6.06 -1.89
N ILE A 69 2.16 4.92 -2.56
CA ILE A 69 3.44 4.30 -2.92
C ILE A 69 3.75 4.72 -4.37
N THR A 70 4.46 5.84 -4.49
CA THR A 70 5.02 6.30 -5.76
C THR A 70 6.42 5.74 -5.96
N GLN A 71 6.96 5.79 -7.19
CA GLN A 71 8.36 5.43 -7.43
C GLN A 71 9.34 6.18 -6.52
N HIS A 72 9.10 7.48 -6.30
CA HIS A 72 9.95 8.31 -5.44
C HIS A 72 9.98 7.79 -4.01
N ASN A 73 8.81 7.54 -3.42
CA ASN A 73 8.71 7.03 -2.06
C ASN A 73 9.26 5.62 -1.95
N TYR A 74 8.98 4.76 -2.94
CA TYR A 74 9.49 3.38 -2.97
C TYR A 74 11.02 3.33 -2.94
N ARG A 75 11.71 4.27 -3.60
CA ARG A 75 13.18 4.38 -3.57
C ARG A 75 13.74 4.75 -2.19
N ILE A 76 12.96 5.40 -1.33
CA ILE A 76 13.36 5.72 0.05
C ILE A 76 13.35 4.45 0.93
N PHE A 77 12.63 3.40 0.49
CA PHE A 77 12.51 2.12 1.20
C PHE A 77 13.36 0.99 0.61
N LEU A 78 14.04 1.22 -0.52
CA LEU A 78 15.08 0.34 -1.06
C LEU A 78 16.40 0.56 -0.33
#